data_AF-A0A653ZK08-F1
#
_entry.id   AF-A0A653ZK08-F1
#
_cell.length_a   1.000
_cell.length_b   1.000
_cell.length_c   1.000
_cell.angle_alpha   90.00
_cell.angle_beta   90.00
_cell.angle_gamma   90.00
#
_symmetry.space_group_name_H-M   'P 1'
#
loop_
_entity.id
_entity.type
_entity.pdbx_description
1 polymer ?
#
loop_
_entity_poly.entity_id
_entity_poly.type
_entity_poly.pdbx_seq_one_letter_code
_entity_poly.pdbx_strand_id
1 'polypeptide(L)'
;MKDKYTQYEELGGFLAGTFHQDIESLEFAINEFITEVTNICLENTIEDITSFLQSGLTVHEKEEFIKYNAEIYFPALNLTPIEWLEQIVDLLKRALKNK
;
A
#
# COMPACT_ATOMS: atom_id res chain seq x y z
N MET A 1 0.87 -13.89 -14.24
CA MET A 1 0.93 -12.94 -13.11
C MET A 1 -0.12 -13.25 -12.04
N LYS A 2 -1.39 -13.52 -12.41
CA LYS A 2 -2.47 -13.80 -11.45
C LYS A 2 -2.14 -14.85 -10.38
N ASP A 3 -1.67 -16.04 -10.76
CA ASP A 3 -1.50 -17.14 -9.78
C ASP A 3 -0.41 -16.91 -8.73
N LYS A 4 0.57 -16.05 -9.01
CA LYS A 4 1.70 -15.78 -8.11
C LYS A 4 1.34 -14.82 -6.98
N TYR A 5 0.40 -13.91 -7.25
CA TYR A 5 0.04 -12.83 -6.33
C TYR A 5 -1.38 -12.99 -5.77
N THR A 6 -2.03 -14.15 -5.97
CA THR A 6 -3.37 -14.43 -5.43
C THR A 6 -3.45 -14.19 -3.92
N GLN A 7 -2.40 -14.53 -3.17
CA GLN A 7 -2.35 -14.28 -1.72
C GLN A 7 -2.20 -12.80 -1.32
N TYR A 8 -2.01 -11.90 -2.28
CA TYR A 8 -1.89 -10.45 -2.09
C TYR A 8 -3.02 -9.68 -2.78
N GLU A 9 -4.14 -10.35 -3.08
CA GLU A 9 -5.28 -9.73 -3.77
C GLU A 9 -5.85 -8.54 -2.98
N GLU A 10 -6.01 -8.68 -1.65
CA GLU A 10 -6.49 -7.60 -0.78
C GLU A 10 -5.51 -6.41 -0.76
N LEU A 11 -4.21 -6.67 -0.65
CA LEU A 11 -3.20 -5.62 -0.76
C LEU A 11 -3.23 -4.91 -2.11
N GLY A 12 -3.38 -5.67 -3.20
CA GLY A 12 -3.53 -5.11 -4.55
C GLY A 12 -4.78 -4.25 -4.66
N GLY A 13 -5.90 -4.69 -4.09
CA GLY A 13 -7.15 -3.94 -4.02
C GLY A 13 -7.01 -2.64 -3.23
N PHE A 14 -6.34 -2.66 -2.08
CA PHE A 14 -6.01 -1.45 -1.32
C PHE A 14 -5.18 -0.46 -2.15
N LEU A 15 -4.10 -0.94 -2.78
CA LEU A 15 -3.21 -0.08 -3.57
C LEU A 15 -3.95 0.56 -4.75
N ALA A 16 -4.73 -0.23 -5.48
CA ALA A 16 -5.44 0.23 -6.68
C ALA A 16 -6.64 1.12 -6.33
N GLY A 17 -7.34 0.79 -5.25
CA GLY A 17 -8.49 1.56 -4.78
C GLY A 17 -8.11 2.87 -4.10
N THR A 18 -6.95 2.94 -3.44
CA THR A 18 -6.51 4.14 -2.71
C THR A 18 -5.66 5.05 -3.57
N PHE A 19 -4.74 4.50 -4.37
CA PHE A 19 -3.74 5.28 -5.12
C PHE A 19 -3.98 5.19 -6.63
N HIS A 20 -5.20 5.51 -7.06
CA HIS A 20 -5.59 5.60 -8.47
C HIS A 20 -5.24 6.97 -9.09
N GLN A 21 -5.26 7.09 -10.41
CA GLN A 21 -4.90 8.30 -11.16
C GLN A 21 -5.74 9.54 -10.80
N ASP A 22 -6.98 9.35 -10.33
CA ASP A 22 -7.91 10.45 -10.00
C ASP A 22 -7.71 11.02 -8.58
N ILE A 23 -6.66 10.63 -7.85
CA ILE A 23 -6.40 11.19 -6.51
C ILE A 23 -5.95 12.66 -6.59
N GLU A 24 -6.35 13.47 -5.62
CA GLU A 24 -5.87 14.85 -5.49
C GLU A 24 -4.37 14.88 -5.13
N SER A 25 -3.97 14.03 -4.19
CA SER A 25 -2.57 13.82 -3.79
C SER A 25 -2.43 12.52 -3.01
N LEU A 26 -1.19 12.02 -2.87
CA LEU A 26 -0.91 10.84 -2.04
C LEU A 26 -1.29 11.04 -0.57
N GLU A 27 -1.11 12.26 -0.04
CA GLU A 27 -1.47 12.61 1.33
C GLU A 27 -2.99 12.63 1.50
N PHE A 28 -3.72 13.20 0.54
CA PHE A 28 -5.18 13.20 0.58
C PHE A 28 -5.73 11.77 0.54
N ALA A 29 -5.27 10.97 -0.43
CA ALA A 29 -5.73 9.59 -0.63
C ALA A 29 -5.56 8.71 0.61
N ILE A 30 -4.39 8.76 1.26
CA ILE A 30 -4.16 7.95 2.45
C ILE A 30 -4.97 8.43 3.66
N ASN A 31 -5.18 9.75 3.80
CA ASN A 31 -5.99 10.32 4.87
C ASN A 31 -7.48 10.03 4.70
N GLU A 32 -7.98 10.02 3.46
CA GLU A 32 -9.34 9.60 3.12
C GLU A 32 -9.55 8.14 3.52
N PHE A 33 -8.68 7.23 3.06
CA PHE A 33 -8.72 5.81 3.45
C PHE A 33 -8.75 5.63 4.98
N ILE A 34 -7.81 6.27 5.70
CA ILE A 34 -7.74 6.19 7.17
C ILE A 34 -9.03 6.66 7.84
N THR A 35 -9.66 7.69 7.29
CA THR A 35 -10.87 8.29 7.85
C THR A 35 -12.08 7.37 7.63
N GLU A 36 -12.21 6.81 6.44
CA GLU A 36 -13.41 6.08 6.01
C GLU A 36 -13.45 4.64 6.52
N VAL A 37 -12.31 3.96 6.65
CA VAL A 37 -12.29 2.54 7.02
C VAL A 37 -12.40 2.32 8.53
N THR A 38 -12.86 1.14 8.93
CA THR A 38 -12.89 0.73 10.34
C THR A 38 -11.49 0.44 10.88
N ASN A 39 -11.31 0.45 12.21
CA ASN A 39 -10.03 0.09 12.82
C ASN A 39 -9.60 -1.35 12.45
N ILE A 40 -10.56 -2.28 12.33
CA ILE A 40 -10.30 -3.66 11.89
C ILE A 40 -9.76 -3.68 10.46
N CYS A 41 -10.35 -2.89 9.55
CA CYS A 41 -9.85 -2.80 8.18
C CYS A 41 -8.43 -2.21 8.16
N LEU A 42 -8.18 -1.18 8.96
CA LEU A 42 -6.85 -0.56 9.09
C LEU A 42 -5.80 -1.57 9.62
N GLU A 43 -6.15 -2.37 10.63
CA GLU A 43 -5.31 -3.46 11.17
C GLU A 43 -5.00 -4.51 10.11
N ASN A 44 -6.01 -4.99 9.38
CA ASN A 44 -5.83 -5.97 8.31
C ASN A 44 -4.91 -5.43 7.21
N THR A 45 -5.11 -4.19 6.76
CA THR A 45 -4.24 -3.58 5.74
C THR A 45 -2.79 -3.45 6.22
N ILE A 46 -2.57 -3.12 7.51
CA ILE A 46 -1.22 -3.10 8.09
C ILE A 46 -0.59 -4.50 8.08
N GLU A 47 -1.35 -5.53 8.43
CA GLU A 47 -0.91 -6.93 8.41
C GLU A 47 -0.57 -7.40 6.99
N ASP A 48 -1.41 -7.08 6.01
CA ASP A 48 -1.21 -7.42 4.60
C ASP A 48 0.07 -6.79 4.05
N ILE A 49 0.27 -5.48 4.29
CA ILE A 49 1.50 -4.77 3.87
C ILE A 49 2.73 -5.39 4.55
N THR A 50 2.66 -5.63 5.86
CA THR A 50 3.79 -6.16 6.63
C THR A 50 4.17 -7.56 6.16
N SER A 51 3.18 -8.42 5.96
CA SER A 51 3.37 -9.80 5.47
C SER A 51 3.93 -9.83 4.05
N PHE A 52 3.47 -8.92 3.18
CA PHE A 52 4.01 -8.77 1.84
C PHE A 52 5.48 -8.33 1.85
N LEU A 53 5.83 -7.30 2.63
CA LEU A 53 7.21 -6.81 2.73
C LEU A 53 8.17 -7.88 3.28
N GLN A 54 7.71 -8.66 4.26
CA GLN A 54 8.46 -9.75 4.88
C GLN A 54 8.44 -11.07 4.08
N SER A 55 7.69 -11.12 2.98
CA SER A 55 7.56 -12.33 2.16
C SER A 55 8.88 -12.77 1.51
N GLY A 56 8.93 -14.02 1.07
CA GLY A 56 10.05 -14.58 0.30
C GLY A 56 10.17 -14.05 -1.14
N LEU A 57 9.32 -13.10 -1.56
CA LEU A 57 9.48 -12.45 -2.86
C LEU A 57 10.79 -11.66 -2.92
N THR A 58 11.43 -11.68 -4.09
CA THR A 58 12.58 -10.84 -4.38
C THR A 58 12.20 -9.36 -4.33
N VAL A 59 13.20 -8.50 -4.15
CA VAL A 59 13.03 -7.03 -4.18
C VAL A 59 12.34 -6.60 -5.49
N HIS A 60 12.79 -7.11 -6.63
CA HIS A 60 12.21 -6.77 -7.93
C HIS A 60 10.73 -7.19 -8.04
N GLU A 61 10.37 -8.39 -7.57
CA GLU A 61 8.98 -8.84 -7.60
C GLU A 61 8.07 -7.99 -6.72
N LYS A 62 8.57 -7.55 -5.56
CA LYS A 62 7.84 -6.64 -4.68
C LYS A 62 7.63 -5.28 -5.34
N GLU A 63 8.69 -4.70 -5.89
CA GLU A 63 8.59 -3.40 -6.57
C GLU A 63 7.65 -3.44 -7.77
N GLU A 64 7.71 -4.48 -8.60
CA GLU A 64 6.83 -4.62 -9.75
C GLU A 64 5.38 -4.84 -9.33
N PHE A 65 5.13 -5.60 -8.26
CA PHE A 65 3.77 -5.72 -7.70
C PHE A 65 3.22 -4.36 -7.25
N ILE A 66 4.02 -3.56 -6.54
CA ILE A 66 3.59 -2.24 -6.07
C ILE A 66 3.30 -1.31 -7.25
N LYS A 67 4.21 -1.21 -8.23
CA LYS A 67 4.02 -0.39 -9.44
C LYS A 67 2.82 -0.83 -10.26
N TYR A 68 2.53 -2.13 -10.30
CA TYR A 68 1.40 -2.65 -11.06
C TYR A 68 0.06 -2.32 -10.42
N ASN A 69 0.00 -2.26 -9.08
CA ASN A 69 -1.26 -2.04 -8.36
C ASN A 69 -1.43 -0.59 -7.87
N ALA A 70 -0.42 0.27 -7.95
CA ALA A 70 -0.54 1.67 -7.59
C ALA A 70 -0.25 2.55 -8.81
N GLU A 71 -1.14 3.48 -9.14
CA GLU A 71 -0.99 4.38 -10.29
C GLU A 71 -0.11 5.60 -9.93
N ILE A 72 1.07 5.32 -9.36
CA ILE A 72 2.00 6.31 -8.82
C ILE A 72 3.23 6.43 -9.70
N TYR A 73 3.62 7.66 -10.02
CA TYR A 73 4.90 7.94 -10.69
C TYR A 73 6.06 8.05 -9.68
N PHE A 74 6.58 6.90 -9.24
CA PHE A 74 7.67 6.81 -8.24
C PHE A 74 8.92 7.67 -8.52
N PRO A 75 9.38 7.87 -9.78
CA PRO A 75 10.53 8.75 -10.03
C PRO A 75 10.35 10.19 -9.51
N ALA A 76 9.13 10.69 -9.40
CA ALA A 76 8.86 12.02 -8.81
C ALA A 76 8.94 12.04 -7.28
N LEU A 77 8.83 10.89 -6.61
CA LEU A 77 8.90 10.78 -5.15
C LEU A 77 10.33 10.66 -4.63
N ASN A 78 11.29 10.36 -5.51
CA ASN A 78 12.67 10.03 -5.13
C ASN A 78 12.73 8.90 -4.07
N LEU A 79 11.81 7.94 -4.20
CA LEU A 79 11.69 6.73 -3.37
C LEU A 79 11.53 5.52 -4.29
N THR A 80 12.07 4.38 -3.87
CA THR A 80 11.66 3.09 -4.42
C THR A 80 10.22 2.77 -4.00
N PRO A 81 9.50 1.91 -4.75
CA PRO A 81 8.16 1.49 -4.36
C PRO A 81 8.11 0.85 -2.97
N ILE A 82 9.14 0.09 -2.59
CA ILE A 82 9.23 -0.54 -1.27
C ILE A 82 9.40 0.52 -0.18
N GLU A 83 10.34 1.46 -0.32
CA GLU A 83 10.54 2.53 0.66
C GLU A 83 9.28 3.38 0.85
N TRP A 84 8.55 3.62 -0.24
CA TRP A 84 7.25 4.30 -0.16
C TRP A 84 6.22 3.46 0.62
N LEU A 85 6.09 2.17 0.32
CA LEU A 85 5.13 1.30 1.01
C LEU A 85 5.46 1.13 2.51
N GLU A 86 6.74 1.12 2.87
CA GLU A 86 7.22 1.15 4.25
C GLU A 86 6.77 2.44 4.97
N GLN A 87 6.85 3.59 4.31
CA GLN A 87 6.32 4.85 4.87
C GLN A 87 4.81 4.83 5.03
N ILE A 88 4.08 4.22 4.08
CA ILE A 88 2.62 4.05 4.19
C ILE A 88 2.27 3.22 5.41
N VAL A 89 2.87 2.05 5.62
CA VAL A 89 2.54 1.20 6.79
C VAL A 89 2.86 1.89 8.12
N ASP A 90 3.93 2.69 8.18
CA ASP A 90 4.25 3.50 9.37
C ASP A 90 3.25 4.62 9.62
N LEU A 91 2.68 5.20 8.56
CA LEU A 91 1.60 6.18 8.65
C LEU A 91 0.32 5.51 9.16
N LEU A 92 -0.08 4.37 8.59
CA LEU A 92 -1.26 3.61 9.04
C LEU A 92 -1.15 3.20 10.52
N LYS A 93 0.01 2.69 10.95
CA LYS A 93 0.29 2.33 12.35
C LYS A 93 0.16 3.54 13.29
N ARG A 94 0.59 4.72 12.86
CA ARG A 94 0.43 5.96 13.66
C ARG A 94 -1.03 6.39 13.71
N ALA A 95 -1.74 6.31 12.60
CA ALA A 95 -3.16 6.65 12.53
C ALA A 95 -4.00 5.74 13.44
N LEU A 96 -3.78 4.43 13.41
CA LEU A 96 -4.48 3.46 14.25
C LEU A 96 -4.32 3.76 15.75
N LYS A 97 -3.13 4.18 16.18
CA LYS A 97 -2.86 4.55 17.59
C LYS A 97 -3.58 5.81 18.05
N ASN A 98 -3.96 6.67 17.10
CA ASN A 98 -4.51 8.01 17.36
C ASN A 98 -6.00 8.13 17.00
N LYS A 99 -6.64 7.02 16.62
CA LYS A 99 -8.04 6.96 16.15
C LYS A 99 -9.03 6.66 17.27
#